data_AF-A0A9W8L853-F1
#
_entry.id   AF-A0A9W8L853-F1
#
_cell.length_a   1.000
_cell.length_b   1.000
_cell.length_c   1.000
_cell.angle_alpha   90.00
_cell.angle_beta   90.00
_cell.angle_gamma   90.00
#
_symmetry.space_group_name_H-M   'P 1'
#
loop_
_entity.id
_entity.type
_entity.pdbx_description
1 polymer ?
#
loop_
_entity_poly.entity_id
_entity_poly.type
_entity_poly.pdbx_seq_one_letter_code
_entity_poly.pdbx_strand_id
1 'polypeptide(L)'
;NARTGSQRIQRVFEDYFVRHDYPYELTDMLAGSDFVPFVDNGVPAGGVLTGAGEFKSITERSKHGGLANAALDTCYHRDCDTLLNINMLALDRMSKAAMYAVSTLSNVHDLRGYLNDTRYS
;
A
#
# COMPACT_ATOMS: atom_id res chain seq x y z
N ASN A 1 -3.97 14.84 13.33
CA ASN A 1 -5.02 14.89 12.27
C ASN A 1 -4.92 13.57 11.48
N ALA A 2 -5.98 13.06 10.85
CA ALA A 2 -5.90 11.77 10.14
C ALA A 2 -4.84 11.79 9.02
N ARG A 3 -4.74 12.91 8.30
CA ARG A 3 -3.78 13.12 7.20
C ARG A 3 -2.31 12.94 7.61
N THR A 4 -1.84 13.63 8.66
CA THR A 4 -0.44 13.53 9.11
C THR A 4 -0.13 12.14 9.64
N GLY A 5 -1.06 11.51 10.37
CA GLY A 5 -0.88 10.14 10.81
C GLY A 5 -0.79 9.16 9.63
N SER A 6 -1.64 9.32 8.62
CA SER A 6 -1.61 8.51 7.39
C SER A 6 -0.30 8.69 6.63
N GLN A 7 0.23 9.91 6.54
CA GLN A 7 1.55 10.16 5.95
C GLN A 7 2.68 9.48 6.71
N ARG A 8 2.57 9.37 8.05
CA ARG A 8 3.56 8.62 8.84
C ARG A 8 3.47 7.12 8.60
N ILE A 9 2.26 6.57 8.51
CA ILE A 9 2.05 5.16 8.14
C ILE A 9 2.60 4.90 6.74
N GLN A 10 2.34 5.79 5.78
CA GLN A 10 2.89 5.73 4.42
C GLN A 10 4.42 5.66 4.46
N ARG A 11 5.10 6.55 5.19
CA ARG A 11 6.57 6.54 5.31
C ARG A 11 7.12 5.23 5.87
N VAL A 12 6.41 4.55 6.75
CA VAL A 12 6.83 3.22 7.23
C VAL A 12 6.83 2.19 6.09
N PHE A 13 5.86 2.24 5.18
CA PHE A 13 5.87 1.41 3.98
C PHE A 13 6.97 1.82 2.99
N GLU A 14 7.15 3.13 2.75
CA GLU A 14 8.21 3.64 1.88
C GLU A 14 9.59 3.18 2.37
N ASP A 15 9.87 3.29 3.68
CA ASP A 15 11.08 2.81 4.31
C ASP A 15 11.31 1.31 4.03
N TYR A 16 10.25 0.50 4.07
CA TYR A 16 10.34 -0.93 3.75
C TYR A 16 10.76 -1.14 2.29
N PHE A 17 10.08 -0.50 1.33
CA PHE A 17 10.39 -0.67 -0.09
C PHE A 17 11.79 -0.15 -0.44
N VAL A 18 12.19 1.01 0.10
CA VAL A 18 13.53 1.58 -0.09
C VAL A 18 14.62 0.65 0.46
N ARG A 19 14.45 0.12 1.67
CA ARG A 19 15.45 -0.80 2.29
C ARG A 19 15.68 -2.08 1.50
N HIS A 20 14.69 -2.50 0.71
CA HIS A 20 14.77 -3.73 -0.08
C HIS A 20 15.02 -3.48 -1.57
N ASP A 21 15.24 -2.22 -1.97
CA ASP A 21 15.39 -1.81 -3.37
C ASP A 21 14.20 -2.27 -4.25
N TYR A 22 13.00 -2.17 -3.69
CA TYR A 22 11.77 -2.51 -4.40
C TYR A 22 11.13 -1.25 -4.97
N PRO A 23 10.82 -1.22 -6.29
CA PRO A 23 10.09 -0.10 -6.86
C PRO A 23 8.68 -0.05 -6.26
N TYR A 24 8.22 1.15 -5.95
CA TYR A 24 6.86 1.44 -5.48
C TYR A 24 6.35 2.73 -6.13
N GLU A 25 5.03 2.89 -6.11
CA GLU A 25 4.35 4.13 -6.49
C GLU A 25 3.41 4.52 -5.34
N LEU A 26 3.20 5.82 -5.16
CA LEU A 26 2.15 6.29 -4.27
C LEU A 26 0.82 6.24 -5.01
N THR A 27 -0.19 5.70 -4.35
CA THR A 27 -1.58 5.82 -4.80
C THR A 27 -2.35 6.64 -3.78
N ASP A 28 -3.28 7.43 -4.27
CA ASP A 28 -4.22 8.11 -3.38
C ASP A 28 -5.10 7.07 -2.69
N MET A 29 -5.40 7.32 -1.42
CA MET A 29 -6.37 6.55 -0.63
C MET A 29 -7.79 6.93 -1.08
N LEU A 30 -8.13 6.60 -2.32
CA LEU A 30 -9.45 6.81 -2.91
C LEU A 30 -10.44 5.77 -2.37
N ALA A 31 -11.72 6.14 -2.33
CA ALA A 31 -12.78 5.26 -1.85
C ALA A 31 -12.78 3.89 -2.58
N GLY A 32 -13.35 2.86 -1.94
CA GLY A 32 -13.39 1.49 -2.48
C GLY A 32 -12.65 0.45 -1.63
N SER A 33 -12.26 0.79 -0.40
CA SER A 33 -11.66 -0.14 0.57
C SER A 33 -12.09 0.22 2.00
N ASP A 34 -11.78 -0.65 2.96
CA ASP A 34 -12.30 -0.59 4.34
C ASP A 34 -11.67 0.50 5.21
N PHE A 35 -10.64 1.21 4.72
CA PHE A 35 -10.01 2.28 5.48
C PHE A 35 -10.88 3.55 5.57
N VAL A 36 -11.87 3.72 4.68
CA VAL A 36 -12.64 4.97 4.55
C VAL A 36 -13.30 5.37 5.87
N PRO A 37 -14.06 4.49 6.58
CA PRO A 37 -14.68 4.86 7.84
C PRO A 37 -13.68 5.25 8.94
N PHE A 38 -12.46 4.69 8.92
CA PHE A 38 -11.41 5.06 9.87
C PHE A 38 -10.95 6.50 9.63
N VAL A 39 -10.61 6.82 8.38
CA VAL A 39 -10.13 8.16 7.99
C VAL A 39 -11.21 9.22 8.26
N ASP A 40 -12.47 8.93 7.90
CA ASP A 40 -13.62 9.82 8.14
C ASP A 40 -13.85 10.13 9.63
N ASN A 41 -13.47 9.19 10.52
CA ASN A 41 -13.55 9.36 11.96
C ASN A 41 -12.22 9.79 12.60
N GLY A 42 -11.30 10.34 11.82
CA GLY A 42 -10.06 10.91 12.33
C GLY A 42 -8.98 9.88 12.70
N VAL A 43 -9.19 8.59 12.41
CA VAL A 43 -8.22 7.52 12.65
C VAL A 43 -7.27 7.43 11.45
N PRO A 44 -5.96 7.64 11.64
CA PRO A 44 -4.98 7.44 10.57
C PRO A 44 -5.00 6.04 10.01
N ALA A 45 -4.93 5.93 8.68
CA ALA A 45 -4.86 4.67 7.96
C ALA A 45 -3.82 4.71 6.84
N GLY A 46 -3.36 3.55 6.40
CA GLY A 46 -2.46 3.36 5.28
C GLY A 46 -2.34 1.87 4.96
N GLY A 47 -1.74 1.52 3.83
CA GLY A 47 -1.66 0.13 3.40
C GLY A 47 -0.87 -0.06 2.11
N VAL A 48 -0.96 -1.29 1.60
CA VAL A 48 -0.35 -1.72 0.34
C VAL A 48 -1.42 -2.31 -0.58
N LEU A 49 -1.18 -2.22 -1.88
CA LEU A 49 -2.04 -2.74 -2.94
C LEU A 49 -1.17 -3.05 -4.17
N THR A 50 -1.66 -3.91 -5.05
CA THR A 50 -0.99 -4.24 -6.32
C THR A 50 -1.74 -3.72 -7.56
N GLY A 51 -2.83 -2.99 -7.34
CA GLY A 51 -3.77 -2.54 -8.39
C GLY A 51 -4.93 -3.50 -8.62
N ALA A 52 -5.89 -3.07 -9.42
CA ALA A 52 -7.09 -3.81 -9.79
C ALA A 52 -7.33 -3.72 -11.31
N GLY A 53 -8.48 -3.19 -11.74
CA GLY A 53 -8.85 -3.09 -13.15
C GLY A 53 -8.13 -1.98 -13.95
N GLU A 54 -7.30 -1.17 -13.31
CA GLU A 54 -6.56 -0.08 -13.96
C GLU A 54 -5.48 -0.62 -14.89
N PHE A 55 -5.15 0.13 -15.95
CA PHE A 55 -4.15 -0.29 -16.93
C PHE A 55 -2.73 0.07 -16.49
N LYS A 56 -1.82 -0.91 -16.56
CA LYS A 56 -0.39 -0.71 -16.38
C LYS A 56 0.18 0.15 -17.51
N SER A 57 0.77 1.29 -17.18
CA SER A 57 1.49 2.14 -18.12
C SER A 57 2.83 1.52 -18.59
N ILE A 58 3.40 2.07 -19.65
CA ILE A 58 4.74 1.68 -20.14
C ILE A 58 5.82 1.95 -19.07
N THR A 59 5.68 3.06 -18.33
CA THR A 59 6.61 3.45 -17.26
C THR A 59 6.54 2.46 -16.11
N GLU A 60 5.34 2.11 -15.64
CA GLU A 60 5.16 1.13 -14.56
C GLU A 60 5.63 -0.26 -14.97
N ARG A 61 5.42 -0.67 -16.23
CA ARG A 61 5.98 -1.93 -16.75
C ARG A 61 7.50 -1.93 -16.69
N SER A 62 8.15 -0.81 -17.01
CA SER A 62 9.61 -0.70 -16.97
C SER A 62 10.15 -0.86 -15.54
N LYS A 63 9.40 -0.41 -14.53
CA LYS A 63 9.78 -0.52 -13.11
C LYS A 63 9.40 -1.87 -12.49
N HIS A 64 8.18 -2.34 -12.73
CA HIS A 64 7.58 -3.47 -12.02
C HIS A 64 7.45 -4.75 -12.86
N GLY A 65 7.83 -4.71 -14.15
CA GLY A 65 7.65 -5.82 -15.08
C GLY A 65 6.18 -6.07 -15.48
N GLY A 66 5.94 -7.24 -16.05
CA GLY A 66 4.64 -7.63 -16.59
C GLY A 66 4.35 -7.03 -17.98
N LEU A 67 3.06 -6.86 -18.28
CA LEU A 67 2.57 -6.35 -19.56
C LEU A 67 2.10 -4.89 -19.41
N ALA A 68 2.59 -4.01 -20.28
CA ALA A 68 2.02 -2.66 -20.42
C ALA A 68 0.71 -2.73 -21.21
N ASN A 69 -0.15 -1.73 -21.02
CA ASN A 69 -1.47 -1.63 -21.64
C ASN A 69 -2.38 -2.84 -21.37
N ALA A 70 -2.13 -3.54 -20.25
CA ALA A 70 -3.01 -4.57 -19.69
C ALA A 70 -3.45 -4.14 -18.27
N ALA A 71 -4.59 -4.65 -17.81
CA ALA A 71 -5.05 -4.43 -16.44
C ALA A 71 -4.00 -4.94 -15.42
N LEU A 72 -3.86 -4.26 -14.29
CA LEU A 72 -2.98 -4.67 -13.19
C LEU A 72 -3.41 -6.04 -12.63
N ASP A 73 -4.72 -6.28 -12.58
CA ASP A 73 -5.36 -7.59 -12.43
C ASP A 73 -6.35 -7.83 -13.59
N THR A 74 -6.02 -8.77 -14.47
CA THR A 74 -6.87 -9.13 -15.62
C THR A 74 -8.16 -9.87 -15.23
N CYS A 75 -8.25 -10.36 -14.00
CA CYS A 75 -9.39 -11.10 -13.46
C CYS A 75 -10.17 -10.33 -12.38
N TYR A 76 -9.88 -9.04 -12.16
CA TYR A 76 -10.60 -8.24 -11.16
C TYR A 76 -12.14 -8.33 -11.35
N HIS A 77 -12.83 -8.82 -10.33
CA HIS A 77 -14.28 -9.11 -10.32
C HIS A 77 -14.76 -10.05 -11.44
N ARG A 78 -13.95 -11.07 -11.80
CA ARG A 78 -14.30 -12.09 -12.80
C ARG A 78 -14.11 -13.49 -12.21
N ASP A 79 -14.76 -14.48 -12.84
CA ASP A 79 -14.70 -15.88 -12.41
C ASP A 79 -13.28 -16.50 -12.44
N CYS A 80 -12.33 -15.87 -13.14
CA CYS A 80 -10.94 -16.31 -13.18
C CYS A 80 -10.09 -15.82 -11.99
N ASP A 81 -10.66 -15.01 -11.08
CA ASP A 81 -10.02 -14.61 -9.83
C ASP A 81 -9.96 -15.80 -8.86
N THR A 82 -8.91 -16.59 -9.02
CA THR A 82 -8.69 -17.87 -8.36
C THR A 82 -7.24 -17.95 -7.89
N LEU A 83 -6.85 -19.05 -7.23
CA LEU A 83 -5.46 -19.29 -6.85
C LEU A 83 -4.47 -19.29 -8.04
N LEU A 84 -4.97 -19.43 -9.27
CA LEU A 84 -4.15 -19.36 -10.49
C LEU A 84 -3.84 -17.91 -10.91
N ASN A 85 -4.53 -16.91 -10.35
CA ASN A 85 -4.36 -15.49 -10.65
C ASN A 85 -3.45 -14.76 -9.62
N ILE A 86 -2.61 -15.50 -8.88
CA ILE A 86 -1.75 -14.90 -7.84
C ILE A 86 -0.32 -14.75 -8.36
N ASN A 87 0.20 -13.52 -8.29
CA ASN A 87 1.63 -13.29 -8.42
C ASN A 87 2.33 -13.54 -7.07
N MET A 88 3.00 -14.68 -6.93
CA MET A 88 3.64 -15.10 -5.67
C MET A 88 4.73 -14.14 -5.18
N LEU A 89 5.45 -13.47 -6.09
CA LEU A 89 6.47 -12.48 -5.71
C LEU A 89 5.83 -11.22 -5.13
N ALA A 90 4.73 -10.75 -5.73
CA ALA A 90 3.97 -9.61 -5.20
C ALA A 90 3.35 -9.97 -3.85
N LEU A 91 2.75 -11.15 -3.71
CA LEU A 91 2.17 -11.63 -2.45
C LEU A 91 3.22 -11.66 -1.33
N ASP A 92 4.40 -12.23 -1.58
CA ASP A 92 5.48 -12.30 -0.59
C ASP A 92 5.93 -10.90 -0.14
N ARG A 93 6.19 -10.00 -1.08
CA ARG A 93 6.66 -8.64 -0.80
C ARG A 93 5.62 -7.81 -0.06
N MET A 94 4.36 -7.85 -0.49
CA MET A 94 3.28 -7.08 0.13
C MET A 94 2.93 -7.61 1.52
N SER A 95 2.93 -8.93 1.72
CA SER A 95 2.70 -9.52 3.04
C SER A 95 3.79 -9.14 4.04
N LYS A 96 5.06 -9.14 3.61
CA LYS A 96 6.17 -8.70 4.45
C LYS A 96 6.17 -7.19 4.70
N ALA A 97 5.78 -6.37 3.73
CA ALA A 97 5.59 -4.93 3.92
C ALA A 97 4.51 -4.64 4.97
N ALA A 98 3.36 -5.32 4.90
CA ALA A 98 2.29 -5.22 5.88
C ALA A 98 2.77 -5.62 7.28
N MET A 99 3.47 -6.76 7.41
CA MET A 99 4.05 -7.19 8.68
C MET A 99 5.09 -6.21 9.22
N TYR A 100 5.95 -5.66 8.36
CA TYR A 100 6.93 -4.65 8.75
C TYR A 100 6.25 -3.41 9.33
N ALA A 101 5.19 -2.92 8.69
CA ALA A 101 4.45 -1.77 9.18
C ALA A 101 3.77 -2.04 10.52
N VAL A 102 3.08 -3.17 10.66
CA VAL A 102 2.46 -3.58 11.93
C VAL A 102 3.49 -3.66 13.04
N SER A 103 4.59 -4.38 12.81
CA SER A 103 5.65 -4.57 13.81
C SER A 103 6.34 -3.26 14.18
N THR A 104 6.63 -2.41 13.19
CA THR A 104 7.27 -1.10 13.44
C THR A 104 6.38 -0.22 14.29
N LEU A 105 5.10 -0.09 13.93
CA LEU A 105 4.15 0.77 14.64
C LEU A 105 3.78 0.23 16.03
N SER A 106 3.70 -1.10 16.20
CA SER A 106 3.41 -1.71 17.51
C SER A 106 4.52 -1.50 18.53
N ASN A 107 5.76 -1.28 18.08
CA ASN A 107 6.91 -1.01 18.94
C ASN A 107 7.10 0.49 19.27
N VAL A 108 6.23 1.38 18.75
CA VAL A 108 6.28 2.81 19.09
C VAL A 108 5.67 3.01 20.48
N HIS A 109 6.49 3.47 21.44
CA HIS A 109 6.11 3.67 22.84
C HIS A 109 4.88 4.59 23.01
N ASP A 110 4.82 5.70 22.26
CA ASP A 110 3.64 6.57 22.18
C ASP A 110 3.15 6.66 20.74
N LEU A 111 2.43 5.63 20.30
CA LEU A 111 1.89 5.57 18.94
C LEU A 111 0.95 6.74 18.63
N ARG A 112 0.13 7.17 19.60
CA ARG A 112 -0.82 8.28 19.40
C ARG A 112 -0.10 9.61 19.24
N GLY A 113 0.92 9.87 20.05
CA GLY A 113 1.78 11.04 19.91
C GLY A 113 2.55 11.02 18.59
N TYR A 114 3.16 9.87 18.25
CA TYR A 114 3.86 9.69 16.98
C TYR A 114 2.96 10.01 15.78
N LEU A 115 1.75 9.44 15.71
CA LEU A 115 0.83 9.65 14.60
C LEU A 115 0.25 11.08 14.54
N ASN A 116 0.20 11.80 15.66
CA ASN A 116 -0.30 13.18 15.72
C ASN A 116 0.78 14.25 15.61
N ASP A 117 2.06 13.90 15.66
CA ASP A 117 3.15 14.87 15.65
C ASP A 117 3.29 15.55 14.27
N THR A 118 2.98 16.84 14.22
CA THR A 118 3.03 17.71 13.03
C THR A 118 4.40 18.33 12.77
N ARG A 119 5.40 18.10 13.62
CA ARG A 119 6.75 18.70 13.47
C ARG A 119 7.54 18.15 12.27
N TYR A 120 6.98 17.18 11.54
CA TYR A 120 7.59 16.50 10.40
C TYR A 120 6.66 16.39 9.18
N SER A 121 5.56 17.16 9.17
CA SER A 121 4.62 17.28 8.05
C SER A 121 4.98 18.45 7.14
#